data_AF-A0A9D4JJ41-F1
#
_entry.id   AF-A0A9D4JJ41-F1
#
_cell.length_a   1.000
_cell.length_b   1.000
_cell.length_c   1.000
_cell.angle_alpha   90.00
_cell.angle_beta   90.00
_cell.angle_gamma   90.00
#
_symmetry.space_group_name_H-M   'P 1'
#
loop_
_entity.id
_entity.type
_entity.pdbx_description
1 polymer ?
#
loop_
_entity_poly.entity_id
_entity_poly.type
_entity_poly.pdbx_seq_one_letter_code
_entity_poly.pdbx_strand_id
1 'polypeptide(L)'
;MLEEERLIISNYYTIIQMLEEERLIISNYYTIIQMLEEERLIISNYYTIIQMLEEERLIISNYYTIIQMLEEERLIISNYYTIIQMLEEERLIISNYYTIIQMLEEERLIISNYYTIIQMLEEERLIISNYYTIIQMLEEERLIISNYYTIIQMLEEDLDVEDLQSSSHINF
;
A
#
# COMPACT_ATOMS: atom_id res chain seq x y z
N MET A 1 -29.15 16.53 -14.93
CA MET A 1 -27.71 16.49 -15.21
C MET A 1 -27.07 16.73 -13.87
N LEU A 2 -26.59 15.68 -13.20
CA LEU A 2 -25.75 15.87 -12.03
C LEU A 2 -24.41 16.43 -12.53
N GLU A 3 -23.95 17.51 -11.93
CA GLU A 3 -22.55 17.92 -12.00
C GLU A 3 -21.74 16.82 -11.32
N GLU A 4 -20.97 16.02 -12.07
CA GLU A 4 -19.90 15.20 -11.48
C GLU A 4 -18.90 16.19 -10.86
N GLU A 5 -18.94 16.37 -9.54
CA GLU A 5 -18.05 17.27 -8.80
C GLU A 5 -16.64 16.66 -8.81
N ARG A 6 -15.80 17.24 -9.66
CA ARG A 6 -14.39 16.88 -9.82
C ARG A 6 -13.54 18.05 -9.35
N LEU A 7 -12.68 17.79 -8.38
CA LEU A 7 -11.69 18.75 -7.90
C LEU A 7 -10.28 18.41 -8.40
N ILE A 8 -9.54 19.43 -8.83
CA ILE A 8 -8.13 19.28 -9.24
C ILE A 8 -7.31 20.32 -8.49
N ILE A 9 -6.29 19.85 -7.78
CA ILE A 9 -5.38 20.70 -7.03
C ILE A 9 -3.96 20.45 -7.54
N SER A 10 -3.24 21.50 -7.92
CA SER A 10 -1.83 21.39 -8.35
C SER A 10 -0.90 22.43 -7.72
N ASN A 11 0.35 22.02 -7.43
CA ASN A 11 1.48 22.91 -7.09
C ASN A 11 1.30 23.74 -5.81
N TYR A 12 1.16 23.09 -4.65
CA TYR A 12 1.23 23.79 -3.36
C TYR A 12 2.34 23.24 -2.49
N TYR A 13 2.80 24.06 -1.55
CA TYR A 13 3.74 23.59 -0.55
C TYR A 13 3.05 22.70 0.49
N THR A 14 1.90 23.15 1.01
CA THR A 14 1.13 22.42 2.02
C THR A 14 -0.35 22.47 1.70
N ILE A 15 -1.04 21.34 1.86
CA ILE A 15 -2.51 21.23 1.85
C ILE A 15 -2.97 20.70 3.20
N ILE A 16 -4.03 21.31 3.74
CA ILE A 16 -4.81 20.79 4.88
C ILE A 16 -6.28 20.94 4.54
N GLN A 17 -7.01 19.84 4.37
CA GLN A 17 -8.39 19.85 3.89
C GLN A 17 -9.25 18.73 4.49
N MET A 18 -10.56 18.98 4.52
CA MET A 18 -11.60 17.96 4.65
C MET A 18 -12.58 18.17 3.49
N LEU A 19 -12.89 17.13 2.75
CA LEU A 19 -13.64 17.21 1.49
C LEU A 19 -14.43 15.92 1.24
N GLU A 20 -15.53 16.06 0.51
CA GLU A 20 -16.37 14.98 0.00
C GLU A 20 -16.62 15.31 -1.48
N GLU A 21 -16.13 14.48 -2.39
CA GLU A 21 -16.18 14.70 -3.84
C GLU A 21 -16.32 13.36 -4.57
N GLU A 22 -16.87 13.34 -5.78
CA GLU A 22 -16.83 12.09 -6.56
C GLU A 22 -15.40 11.77 -7.01
N ARG A 23 -14.60 12.79 -7.37
CA ARG A 23 -13.23 12.59 -7.86
C ARG A 23 -12.27 13.73 -7.52
N LEU A 24 -11.18 13.42 -6.82
CA LEU A 24 -10.07 14.35 -6.59
C LEU A 24 -8.78 13.93 -7.29
N ILE A 25 -8.07 14.93 -7.82
CA ILE A 25 -6.73 14.76 -8.37
C ILE A 25 -5.77 15.76 -7.74
N ILE A 26 -4.71 15.24 -7.15
CA ILE A 26 -3.69 16.00 -6.43
C ILE A 26 -2.31 15.75 -7.08
N SER A 27 -1.65 16.81 -7.57
CA SER A 27 -0.28 16.73 -8.10
C SER A 27 0.71 17.79 -7.56
N ASN A 28 1.94 17.37 -7.27
CA ASN A 28 3.12 18.21 -6.94
C ASN A 28 3.02 18.97 -5.61
N TYR A 29 3.36 18.30 -4.49
CA TYR A 29 3.30 18.88 -3.14
C TYR A 29 4.49 18.58 -2.26
N TYR A 30 4.70 19.38 -1.22
CA TYR A 30 5.63 19.00 -0.16
C TYR A 30 4.91 18.22 0.94
N THR A 31 3.82 18.74 1.47
CA THR A 31 3.07 18.08 2.56
C THR A 31 1.56 18.13 2.32
N ILE A 32 0.88 17.01 2.55
CA ILE A 32 -0.57 16.89 2.50
C ILE A 32 -1.06 16.29 3.83
N ILE A 33 -2.08 16.90 4.41
CA ILE A 33 -2.83 16.38 5.57
C ILE A 33 -4.32 16.43 5.24
N GLN A 34 -5.00 15.29 5.12
CA GLN A 34 -6.39 15.28 4.66
C GLN A 34 -7.25 14.23 5.37
N MET A 35 -8.55 14.52 5.42
CA MET A 35 -9.62 13.53 5.60
C MET A 35 -10.56 13.65 4.40
N LEU A 36 -10.75 12.58 3.63
CA LEU A 36 -11.58 12.60 2.41
C LEU A 36 -12.51 11.41 2.38
N GLU A 37 -13.66 11.60 1.74
CA GLU A 37 -14.60 10.56 1.35
C GLU A 37 -14.90 10.75 -0.14
N GLU A 38 -14.48 9.82 -0.99
CA GLU A 38 -14.57 9.97 -2.44
C GLU A 38 -14.74 8.65 -3.19
N GLU A 39 -15.33 8.66 -4.39
CA GLU A 39 -15.28 7.44 -5.22
C GLU A 39 -13.86 7.18 -5.75
N ARG A 40 -13.05 8.24 -5.97
CA ARG A 40 -11.72 8.08 -6.56
C ARG A 40 -10.77 9.24 -6.30
N LEU A 41 -9.67 8.95 -5.61
CA LEU A 41 -8.52 9.84 -5.48
C LEU A 41 -7.31 9.40 -6.32
N ILE A 42 -6.63 10.39 -6.90
CA ILE A 42 -5.33 10.22 -7.54
C ILE A 42 -4.34 11.21 -6.97
N ILE A 43 -3.23 10.70 -6.42
CA ILE A 43 -2.16 11.50 -5.84
C ILE A 43 -0.83 11.24 -6.54
N SER A 44 -0.12 12.32 -6.89
CA SER A 44 1.17 12.24 -7.57
C SER A 44 2.19 13.26 -7.06
N ASN A 45 3.45 12.83 -7.00
CA ASN A 45 4.64 13.65 -6.75
C ASN A 45 4.56 14.47 -5.46
N TYR A 46 4.83 13.84 -4.32
CA TYR A 46 4.83 14.54 -3.04
C TYR A 46 5.91 14.07 -2.08
N TYR A 47 6.25 14.88 -1.08
CA TYR A 47 7.26 14.50 -0.10
C TYR A 47 6.65 13.75 1.09
N THR A 48 5.58 14.28 1.69
CA THR A 48 4.92 13.66 2.85
C THR A 48 3.40 13.71 2.75
N ILE A 49 2.75 12.58 3.04
CA ILE A 49 1.30 12.46 3.21
C ILE A 49 0.96 11.95 4.60
N ILE A 50 -0.07 12.55 5.19
CA ILE A 50 -0.79 12.03 6.36
C ILE A 50 -2.28 12.06 6.03
N GLN A 51 -2.94 10.91 5.99
CA GLN A 51 -4.31 10.81 5.47
C GLN A 51 -5.17 9.82 6.23
N MET A 52 -6.47 10.13 6.32
CA MET A 52 -7.53 9.15 6.57
C MET A 52 -8.51 9.24 5.40
N LEU A 53 -8.75 8.14 4.70
CA LEU A 53 -9.58 8.12 3.49
C LEU A 53 -10.57 6.96 3.56
N GLU A 54 -11.75 7.19 3.00
CA GLU A 54 -12.74 6.16 2.68
C GLU A 54 -13.08 6.33 1.19
N GLU A 55 -12.67 5.37 0.36
CA GLU A 55 -12.82 5.51 -1.09
C GLU A 55 -13.02 4.18 -1.82
N GLU A 56 -13.65 4.20 -3.01
CA GLU A 56 -13.62 2.97 -3.83
C GLU A 56 -12.22 2.70 -4.39
N ARG A 57 -11.46 3.76 -4.75
CA ARG A 57 -10.18 3.61 -5.45
C ARG A 57 -9.17 4.74 -5.22
N LEU A 58 -8.06 4.41 -4.58
CA LEU A 58 -6.89 5.29 -4.51
C LEU A 58 -5.74 4.85 -5.43
N ILE A 59 -5.16 5.85 -6.09
CA ILE A 59 -3.91 5.68 -6.84
C ILE A 59 -2.86 6.67 -6.34
N ILE A 60 -1.73 6.13 -5.90
CA ILE A 60 -0.61 6.90 -5.37
C ILE A 60 0.66 6.66 -6.17
N SER A 61 1.34 7.76 -6.53
CA SER A 61 2.60 7.70 -7.28
C SER A 61 3.67 8.69 -6.79
N ASN A 62 4.91 8.21 -6.77
CA ASN A 62 6.14 8.99 -6.56
C ASN A 62 6.16 9.81 -5.28
N TYR A 63 6.62 9.22 -4.19
CA TYR A 63 6.70 9.92 -2.91
C TYR A 63 7.82 9.48 -1.98
N TYR A 64 8.05 10.29 -0.95
CA TYR A 64 9.08 9.98 0.05
C TYR A 64 8.51 9.30 1.29
N THR A 65 7.42 9.79 1.86
CA THR A 65 6.84 9.23 3.09
C THR A 65 5.31 9.28 3.09
N ILE A 66 4.67 8.17 3.44
CA ILE A 66 3.23 8.08 3.71
C ILE A 66 3.00 7.61 5.14
N ILE A 67 2.00 8.21 5.79
CA ILE A 67 1.30 7.67 6.95
C ILE A 67 -0.20 7.70 6.65
N GLN A 68 -0.86 6.54 6.64
CA GLN A 68 -2.25 6.44 6.19
C GLN A 68 -3.07 5.43 7.01
N MET A 69 -4.35 5.74 7.16
CA MET A 69 -5.40 4.78 7.48
C MET A 69 -6.42 4.84 6.35
N LEU A 70 -6.68 3.72 5.67
CA LEU A 70 -7.57 3.67 4.50
C LEU A 70 -8.55 2.52 4.66
N GLU A 71 -9.77 2.75 4.17
CA GLU A 71 -10.77 1.73 3.92
C GLU A 71 -11.18 1.88 2.46
N GLU A 72 -10.81 0.91 1.61
CA GLU A 72 -11.01 1.03 0.17
C GLU A 72 -11.25 -0.29 -0.55
N GLU A 73 -11.91 -0.30 -1.72
CA GLU A 73 -11.93 -1.53 -2.52
C GLU A 73 -10.56 -1.81 -3.14
N ARG A 74 -9.82 -0.77 -3.58
CA ARG A 74 -8.58 -0.93 -4.33
C ARG A 74 -7.56 0.19 -4.17
N LEU A 75 -6.41 -0.14 -3.61
CA LEU A 75 -5.25 0.72 -3.59
C LEU A 75 -4.16 0.29 -4.57
N ILE A 76 -3.62 1.27 -5.30
CA ILE A 76 -2.43 1.10 -6.14
C ILE A 76 -1.36 2.09 -5.72
N ILE A 77 -0.19 1.56 -5.34
CA ILE A 77 0.96 2.33 -4.89
C ILE A 77 2.17 2.08 -5.78
N SER A 78 2.84 3.17 -6.16
CA SER A 78 4.07 3.11 -6.96
C SER A 78 5.16 4.09 -6.52
N ASN A 79 6.40 3.60 -6.53
CA ASN A 79 7.65 4.35 -6.36
C ASN A 79 7.73 5.17 -5.07
N TYR A 80 8.28 4.57 -4.02
CA TYR A 80 8.40 5.26 -2.75
C TYR A 80 9.58 4.87 -1.87
N TYR A 81 9.85 5.71 -0.87
CA TYR A 81 10.90 5.45 0.10
C TYR A 81 10.36 4.75 1.36
N THR A 82 9.38 5.35 2.04
CA THR A 82 8.82 4.79 3.29
C THR A 82 7.29 4.83 3.31
N ILE A 83 6.67 3.72 3.72
CA ILE A 83 5.24 3.64 4.05
C ILE A 83 5.07 3.18 5.50
N ILE A 84 4.09 3.79 6.17
CA ILE A 84 3.46 3.27 7.37
C ILE A 84 1.94 3.30 7.15
N GLN A 85 1.27 2.15 7.19
CA GLN A 85 -0.14 2.04 6.81
C GLN A 85 -0.90 1.05 7.69
N MET A 86 -2.19 1.35 7.90
CA MET A 86 -3.23 0.39 8.30
C MET A 86 -4.30 0.43 7.22
N LEU A 87 -4.59 -0.71 6.59
CA LEU A 87 -5.52 -0.80 5.47
C LEU A 87 -6.50 -1.94 5.66
N GLU A 88 -7.73 -1.71 5.23
CA GLU A 88 -8.75 -2.73 5.03
C GLU A 88 -9.23 -2.59 3.58
N GLU A 89 -8.92 -3.59 2.74
CA GLU A 89 -9.21 -3.49 1.30
C GLU A 89 -9.48 -4.82 0.61
N GLU A 90 -10.20 -4.83 -0.53
CA GLU A 90 -10.25 -6.07 -1.32
C GLU A 90 -8.89 -6.36 -2.00
N ARG A 91 -8.14 -5.31 -2.39
CA ARG A 91 -6.97 -5.51 -3.25
C ARG A 91 -5.94 -4.40 -3.25
N LEU A 92 -4.76 -4.70 -2.69
CA LEU A 92 -3.59 -3.84 -2.76
C LEU A 92 -2.55 -4.28 -3.79
N ILE A 93 -2.03 -3.30 -4.53
CA ILE A 93 -0.89 -3.47 -5.43
C ILE A 93 0.20 -2.48 -5.09
N ILE A 94 1.38 -3.01 -4.77
CA ILE A 94 2.55 -2.23 -4.38
C ILE A 94 3.73 -2.50 -5.31
N SER A 95 4.38 -1.42 -5.75
CA SER A 95 5.57 -1.49 -6.60
C SER A 95 6.68 -0.51 -6.22
N ASN A 96 7.93 -1.00 -6.28
CA ASN A 96 9.20 -0.27 -6.18
C ASN A 96 9.37 0.55 -4.90
N TYR A 97 9.98 -0.04 -3.89
CA TYR A 97 10.16 0.65 -2.62
C TYR A 97 11.35 0.28 -1.77
N TYR A 98 11.64 1.14 -0.79
CA TYR A 98 12.72 0.91 0.15
C TYR A 98 12.23 0.25 1.45
N THR A 99 11.26 0.84 2.14
CA THR A 99 10.76 0.33 3.43
C THR A 99 9.23 0.37 3.52
N ILE A 100 8.63 -0.74 3.93
CA ILE A 100 7.22 -0.83 4.35
C ILE A 100 7.11 -1.26 5.81
N ILE A 101 6.18 -0.64 6.52
CA ILE A 101 5.59 -1.16 7.75
C ILE A 101 4.07 -1.12 7.60
N GLN A 102 3.40 -2.27 7.65
CA GLN A 102 1.98 -2.39 7.35
C GLN A 102 1.24 -3.35 8.30
N MET A 103 -0.03 -3.03 8.55
CA MET A 103 -1.04 -3.97 9.04
C MET A 103 -2.17 -3.96 8.02
N LEU A 104 -2.45 -5.11 7.41
CA LEU A 104 -3.41 -5.23 6.31
C LEU A 104 -4.40 -6.36 6.59
N GLU A 105 -5.65 -6.12 6.22
CA GLU A 105 -6.69 -7.13 6.07
C GLU A 105 -7.21 -7.02 4.64
N GLU A 106 -6.93 -8.02 3.80
CA GLU A 106 -7.28 -7.97 2.38
C GLU A 106 -7.58 -9.31 1.72
N GLU A 107 -8.35 -9.33 0.63
CA GLU A 107 -8.46 -10.58 -0.16
C GLU A 107 -7.15 -10.87 -0.93
N ARG A 108 -6.43 -9.83 -1.37
CA ARG A 108 -5.27 -10.02 -2.24
C ARG A 108 -4.24 -8.89 -2.25
N LEU A 109 -3.04 -9.21 -1.77
CA LEU A 109 -1.85 -8.38 -1.92
C LEU A 109 -0.89 -8.83 -3.02
N ILE A 110 -0.44 -7.85 -3.81
CA ILE A 110 0.65 -8.04 -4.77
C ILE A 110 1.77 -7.04 -4.48
N ILE A 111 2.95 -7.57 -4.23
CA ILE A 111 4.15 -6.81 -3.91
C ILE A 111 5.28 -7.09 -4.90
N SER A 112 5.94 -6.02 -5.35
CA SER A 112 7.09 -6.11 -6.27
C SER A 112 8.22 -5.12 -5.96
N ASN A 113 9.46 -5.61 -6.09
CA ASN A 113 10.71 -4.85 -6.07
C ASN A 113 10.94 -4.02 -4.80
N TYR A 114 11.55 -4.62 -3.79
CA TYR A 114 11.79 -3.91 -2.55
C TYR A 114 13.01 -4.29 -1.73
N TYR A 115 13.34 -3.42 -0.78
CA TYR A 115 14.47 -3.65 0.13
C TYR A 115 14.02 -4.29 1.44
N THR A 116 13.14 -3.64 2.20
CA THR A 116 12.70 -4.12 3.51
C THR A 116 11.19 -4.07 3.67
N ILE A 117 10.63 -5.16 4.19
CA ILE A 117 9.23 -5.28 4.60
C ILE A 117 9.13 -5.71 6.06
N ILE A 118 8.19 -5.10 6.79
CA ILE A 118 7.66 -5.60 8.07
C ILE A 118 6.13 -5.58 8.02
N GLN A 119 5.46 -6.72 8.16
CA GLN A 119 4.00 -6.81 8.01
C GLN A 119 3.33 -7.69 9.06
N MET A 120 2.07 -7.38 9.36
CA MET A 120 1.08 -8.31 9.86
C MET A 120 -0.05 -8.34 8.84
N LEU A 121 -0.35 -9.51 8.27
CA LEU A 121 -1.29 -9.67 7.19
C LEU A 121 -2.31 -10.76 7.53
N GLU A 122 -3.57 -10.48 7.21
CA GLU A 122 -4.65 -11.44 7.13
C GLU A 122 -5.20 -11.39 5.70
N GLU A 123 -4.91 -12.40 4.88
CA GLU A 123 -5.30 -12.39 3.47
C GLU A 123 -5.59 -13.75 2.84
N GLU A 124 -6.44 -13.80 1.80
CA GLU A 124 -6.56 -15.05 1.04
C GLU A 124 -5.31 -15.34 0.20
N ARG A 125 -4.68 -14.30 -0.40
CA ARG A 125 -3.61 -14.49 -1.40
C ARG A 125 -2.54 -13.40 -1.42
N LEU A 126 -1.34 -13.82 -1.06
CA LEU A 126 -0.14 -12.99 -1.14
C LEU A 126 0.80 -13.41 -2.27
N ILE A 127 1.21 -12.42 -3.09
CA ILE A 127 2.23 -12.60 -4.13
C ILE A 127 3.35 -11.60 -3.92
N ILE A 128 4.57 -12.12 -3.73
CA ILE A 128 5.75 -11.31 -3.47
C ILE A 128 6.89 -11.63 -4.46
N SER A 129 7.51 -10.59 -5.00
CA SER A 129 8.64 -10.72 -5.93
C SER A 129 9.76 -9.69 -5.71
N ASN A 130 11.00 -10.15 -5.93
CA ASN A 130 12.24 -9.35 -6.00
C ASN A 130 12.54 -8.54 -4.73
N TYR A 131 13.20 -9.16 -3.76
CA TYR A 131 13.46 -8.48 -2.50
C TYR A 131 14.69 -8.87 -1.69
N TYR A 132 15.01 -8.02 -0.72
CA TYR A 132 16.13 -8.24 0.17
C TYR A 132 15.69 -8.87 1.50
N THR A 133 14.81 -8.21 2.28
CA THR A 133 14.40 -8.69 3.61
C THR A 133 12.89 -8.62 3.81
N ILE A 134 12.29 -9.72 4.28
CA ILE A 134 10.92 -9.77 4.82
C ILE A 134 10.96 -10.22 6.28
N ILE A 135 10.16 -9.53 7.11
CA ILE A 135 9.71 -10.02 8.41
C ILE A 135 8.18 -9.95 8.41
N GLN A 136 7.49 -11.08 8.60
CA GLN A 136 6.03 -11.07 8.57
C GLN A 136 5.39 -12.08 9.52
N MET A 137 4.22 -11.71 10.02
CA MET A 137 3.22 -12.62 10.59
C MET A 137 2.08 -12.72 9.59
N LEU A 138 1.73 -13.94 9.21
CA LEU A 138 0.70 -14.19 8.20
C LEU A 138 -0.37 -15.13 8.72
N GLU A 139 -1.61 -14.78 8.42
CA GLU A 139 -2.73 -15.69 8.32
C GLU A 139 -3.20 -15.67 6.86
N GLU A 140 -2.85 -16.70 6.09
CA GLU A 140 -3.17 -16.75 4.66
C GLU A 140 -3.53 -18.14 4.15
N GLU A 141 -4.32 -18.20 3.07
CA GLU A 141 -4.56 -19.48 2.37
C GLU A 141 -3.44 -19.81 1.38
N ARG A 142 -2.87 -18.81 0.69
CA ARG A 142 -1.89 -19.04 -0.37
C ARG A 142 -0.81 -17.97 -0.46
N LEU A 143 0.44 -18.44 -0.44
CA LEU A 143 1.63 -17.61 -0.54
C LEU A 143 2.51 -17.98 -1.74
N ILE A 144 2.78 -17.02 -2.62
CA ILE A 144 3.72 -17.18 -3.74
C ILE A 144 4.88 -16.20 -3.58
N ILE A 145 6.10 -16.75 -3.53
CA ILE A 145 7.31 -15.97 -3.26
C ILE A 145 8.39 -16.26 -4.30
N SER A 146 9.08 -15.20 -4.74
CA SER A 146 10.21 -15.32 -5.66
C SER A 146 11.29 -14.26 -5.46
N ASN A 147 12.54 -14.66 -5.74
CA ASN A 147 13.73 -13.81 -5.84
C ASN A 147 14.05 -13.05 -4.55
N TYR A 148 14.64 -13.75 -3.58
CA TYR A 148 14.92 -13.15 -2.28
C TYR A 148 16.24 -13.48 -1.61
N TYR A 149 16.63 -12.58 -0.70
CA TYR A 149 17.80 -12.77 0.16
C TYR A 149 17.44 -13.39 1.52
N THR A 150 16.57 -12.75 2.31
CA THR A 150 16.18 -13.21 3.65
C THR A 150 14.66 -13.13 3.87
N ILE A 151 14.11 -14.20 4.44
CA ILE A 151 12.75 -14.23 4.99
C ILE A 151 12.79 -14.72 6.44
N ILE A 152 12.02 -14.02 7.28
CA ILE A 152 11.60 -14.47 8.60
C ILE A 152 10.07 -14.47 8.64
N GLN A 153 9.47 -15.64 8.86
CA GLN A 153 8.02 -15.83 8.87
C GLN A 153 7.55 -16.52 10.15
N MET A 154 6.40 -16.07 10.65
CA MET A 154 5.55 -16.78 11.62
C MET A 154 4.20 -17.03 10.95
N LEU A 155 3.72 -18.27 11.01
CA LEU A 155 2.53 -18.74 10.30
C LEU A 155 1.53 -19.33 11.31
N GLU A 156 0.25 -18.96 11.21
CA GLU A 156 -0.85 -19.81 11.69
C GLU A 156 -1.20 -20.86 10.61
N GLU A 157 -1.64 -22.06 11.01
CA GLU A 157 -1.55 -23.31 10.21
C GLU A 157 -2.29 -23.34 8.84
N ASP A 158 -1.94 -24.34 8.00
CA ASP A 158 -2.51 -24.70 6.67
C ASP A 158 -2.17 -23.78 5.45
N LEU A 159 -0.99 -23.16 5.44
CA LEU A 159 -0.51 -22.34 4.32
C LEU A 159 0.06 -23.16 3.13
N ASP A 160 -0.48 -22.92 1.93
CA ASP A 160 0.13 -23.40 0.67
C ASP A 160 1.23 -22.42 0.19
N VAL A 161 2.50 -22.79 0.40
CA VAL A 161 3.68 -21.98 0.01
C VAL A 161 4.33 -22.47 -1.28
N GLU A 162 4.41 -21.58 -2.28
CA GLU A 162 5.18 -21.77 -3.51
C GLU A 162 6.44 -20.87 -3.51
N ASP A 163 7.61 -21.47 -3.24
CA ASP A 163 8.91 -20.79 -3.27
C ASP A 163 9.68 -21.11 -4.54
N LEU A 164 9.91 -20.09 -5.37
CA LEU A 164 10.45 -20.28 -6.71
C LEU A 164 11.97 -20.08 -6.81
N GLN A 165 12.62 -19.26 -5.96
CA GLN A 165 14.08 -19.03 -5.94
C GLN A 165 14.54 -18.36 -4.62
N SER A 166 15.29 -19.08 -3.77
CA SER A 166 15.66 -18.65 -2.42
C SER A 166 17.17 -18.63 -2.14
N SER A 167 17.60 -17.67 -1.30
CA SER A 167 18.95 -17.64 -0.71
C SER A 167 18.97 -18.06 0.78
N SER A 168 17.96 -17.69 1.58
CA SER A 168 17.78 -18.13 2.97
C SER A 168 16.34 -17.92 3.49
N HIS A 169 15.72 -18.96 4.05
CA HIS A 169 14.34 -18.98 4.55
C HIS A 169 14.28 -19.53 5.98
N ILE A 170 13.66 -18.80 6.91
CA ILE A 170 13.52 -19.18 8.32
C ILE A 170 12.05 -19.08 8.72
N ASN A 171 11.47 -20.20 9.12
CA ASN A 171 10.11 -20.31 9.66
C ASN A 171 10.18 -20.64 11.15
N PHE A 172 9.40 -19.90 11.95
CA PHE A 172 9.29 -20.07 13.40
C PHE A 172 7.99 -20.76 13.79
#